data_AF-A0A6M1Z103-F1
#
_entry.id   AF-A0A6M1Z103-F1
#
_cell.length_a   1.000
_cell.length_b   1.000
_cell.length_c   1.000
_cell.angle_alpha   90.00
_cell.angle_beta   90.00
_cell.angle_gamma   90.00
#
_symmetry.space_group_name_H-M   'P 1'
#
loop_
_entity.id
_entity.type
_entity.pdbx_description
1 polymer ?
#
loop_
_entity_poly.entity_id
_entity_poly.type
_entity_poly.pdbx_seq_one_letter_code
_entity_poly.pdbx_strand_id
1 'polypeptide(L)'
;MQCPCHSGKSYQACCVPLHRKERLPESAEQLMRSRYSAYALQLPEYIMDTTHPENPTYLEDRSPWQIEILKFCKETTFTGLDILSTENRDDEAFVTFFAHLIQNNLDVSFQEKSRFLKEDGRWLYRSGIRLT
;
A
#
# COMPACT_ATOMS: atom_id res chain seq x y z
N MET A 1 11.09 4.05 16.28
CA MET A 1 10.39 2.88 15.73
C MET A 1 10.77 2.72 14.27
N GLN A 2 11.10 1.50 13.84
CA GLN A 2 11.38 1.20 12.43
C GLN A 2 10.10 1.33 11.60
N CYS A 3 10.25 1.60 10.30
CA CYS A 3 9.11 1.70 9.41
C CYS A 3 8.51 0.31 9.12
N PRO A 4 7.18 0.12 9.20
CA PRO A 4 6.56 -1.17 8.89
C PRO A 4 6.80 -1.66 7.46
N CYS A 5 7.17 -0.81 6.50
CA CYS A 5 7.52 -1.25 5.14
C CYS A 5 8.85 -2.01 5.01
N HIS A 6 9.54 -2.28 6.13
CA HIS A 6 10.80 -3.03 6.18
C HIS A 6 11.93 -2.46 5.31
N SER A 7 11.89 -1.15 5.02
CA SER A 7 12.95 -0.47 4.24
C SER A 7 14.26 -0.22 5.01
N GLY A 8 14.36 -0.64 6.27
CA GLY A 8 15.49 -0.34 7.16
C GLY A 8 15.53 1.11 7.70
N LYS A 9 14.61 1.99 7.26
CA LYS A 9 14.51 3.37 7.74
C LYS A 9 13.58 3.49 8.95
N SER A 10 13.76 4.55 9.75
CA SER A 10 12.78 4.92 10.77
C SER A 10 11.45 5.32 10.11
N TYR A 11 10.32 5.11 10.82
CA TYR A 11 9.01 5.50 10.30
C TYR A 11 8.95 7.00 9.95
N GLN A 12 9.52 7.86 10.81
CA GLN A 12 9.61 9.31 10.63
C GLN A 12 10.33 9.73 9.34
N ALA A 13 11.42 9.04 8.98
CA ALA A 13 12.19 9.35 7.78
C ALA A 13 11.71 8.58 6.52
N CYS A 14 10.65 7.77 6.64
CA CYS A 14 10.18 6.89 5.58
C CYS A 14 8.73 7.22 5.16
N CYS A 15 7.74 6.62 5.82
CA CYS A 15 6.34 6.72 5.41
C CYS A 15 5.58 7.86 6.08
N VAL A 16 6.06 8.42 7.21
CA VAL A 16 5.38 9.54 7.89
C VAL A 16 5.10 10.73 6.98
N PRO A 17 6.08 11.27 6.22
CA PRO A 17 5.82 12.47 5.42
C PRO A 17 4.80 12.22 4.30
N LEU A 18 4.68 10.96 3.85
CA LEU A 18 3.68 10.55 2.86
C LEU A 18 2.29 10.45 3.50
N HIS A 19 2.19 9.76 4.64
CA HIS A 19 0.93 9.62 5.38
C HIS A 19 0.37 10.95 5.87
N ARG A 20 1.24 11.92 6.17
CA ARG A 20 0.86 13.29 6.56
C ARG A 20 0.63 14.22 5.38
N LYS A 21 0.80 13.75 4.14
CA LYS A 21 0.67 14.55 2.92
C LYS A 21 1.66 15.74 2.87
N GLU A 22 2.76 15.66 3.60
CA GLU A 22 3.86 16.63 3.56
C GLU A 22 4.67 16.50 2.25
N ARG A 23 4.65 15.30 1.65
CA ARG A 23 5.19 15.02 0.32
C ARG A 23 4.34 13.96 -0.40
N LEU A 24 4.43 13.93 -1.72
CA LEU A 24 3.84 12.87 -2.54
C LEU A 24 4.84 11.72 -2.75
N PRO A 25 4.37 10.49 -3.01
CA PRO A 25 5.24 9.41 -3.42
C PRO A 25 5.97 9.76 -4.73
N GLU A 26 7.28 9.63 -4.76
CA GLU A 26 8.12 9.92 -5.93
C GLU A 26 8.12 8.76 -6.94
N SER A 27 7.81 7.55 -6.48
CA SER A 27 7.74 6.34 -7.30
C SER A 27 6.59 5.42 -6.87
N ALA A 28 6.18 4.54 -7.77
CA ALA A 28 5.20 3.49 -7.47
C ALA A 28 5.66 2.56 -6.35
N GLU A 29 6.96 2.22 -6.27
CA GLU A 29 7.49 1.44 -5.15
C GLU A 29 7.35 2.18 -3.82
N GLN A 30 7.65 3.48 -3.79
CA GLN A 30 7.51 4.29 -2.59
C GLN A 30 6.03 4.36 -2.16
N LEU A 31 5.11 4.48 -3.13
CA LEU A 31 3.68 4.38 -2.85
C LEU A 31 3.30 3.00 -2.29
N MET A 32 3.73 1.91 -2.93
CA MET A 32 3.45 0.54 -2.48
C MET A 32 3.89 0.33 -1.03
N ARG A 33 5.14 0.71 -0.69
CA ARG A 33 5.69 0.63 0.67
C ARG A 33 4.91 1.45 1.69
N SER A 34 4.52 2.67 1.31
CA SER A 34 3.69 3.52 2.18
C SER A 34 2.29 2.95 2.40
N ARG A 35 1.65 2.41 1.36
CA ARG A 35 0.35 1.73 1.49
C ARG A 35 0.43 0.54 2.45
N TYR A 36 1.46 -0.31 2.31
CA TYR A 36 1.69 -1.41 3.27
C TYR A 36 1.79 -0.89 4.71
N SER A 37 2.56 0.18 4.93
CA SER A 37 2.71 0.77 6.27
C SER A 37 1.41 1.40 6.78
N ALA A 38 0.60 1.97 5.90
CA ALA A 38 -0.71 2.52 6.26
C ALA A 38 -1.70 1.42 6.67
N TYR A 39 -1.69 0.25 6.03
CA TYR A 39 -2.45 -0.90 6.53
C TYR A 39 -1.96 -1.33 7.92
N ALA A 40 -0.65 -1.53 8.09
CA ALA A 40 -0.06 -1.94 9.36
C ALA A 40 -0.33 -0.95 10.52
N LEU A 41 -0.48 0.34 10.21
CA LEU A 41 -0.71 1.41 11.19
C LEU A 41 -2.17 1.87 11.26
N GLN A 42 -3.09 1.19 10.58
CA GLN A 42 -4.53 1.52 10.58
C GLN A 42 -4.80 2.96 10.11
N LEU A 43 -4.22 3.37 8.99
CA LEU A 43 -4.37 4.69 8.36
C LEU A 43 -5.25 4.60 7.09
N PRO A 44 -6.56 4.35 7.21
CA PRO A 44 -7.42 4.04 6.06
C PRO A 44 -7.55 5.20 5.08
N GLU A 45 -7.51 6.46 5.55
CA GLU A 45 -7.58 7.64 4.68
C GLU A 45 -6.47 7.64 3.63
N TYR A 46 -5.25 7.26 4.02
CA TYR A 46 -4.13 7.20 3.08
C TYR A 46 -4.32 6.11 2.04
N ILE A 47 -4.91 4.97 2.42
CA ILE A 47 -5.25 3.89 1.49
C ILE A 47 -6.30 4.38 0.48
N MET A 48 -7.38 5.01 0.95
CA MET A 48 -8.43 5.53 0.07
C MET A 48 -7.90 6.61 -0.87
N ASP A 49 -7.14 7.58 -0.34
CA ASP A 49 -6.60 8.72 -1.10
C ASP A 49 -5.56 8.34 -2.15
N THR A 50 -4.93 7.18 -2.00
CA THR A 50 -3.94 6.66 -2.96
C THR A 50 -4.45 5.50 -3.79
N THR A 51 -5.77 5.26 -3.78
CA THR A 51 -6.43 4.28 -4.65
C THR A 51 -7.02 5.00 -5.86
N HIS A 52 -6.75 4.48 -7.05
CA HIS A 52 -7.26 5.04 -8.29
C HIS A 52 -8.80 4.93 -8.37
N PRO A 53 -9.53 5.93 -8.90
CA PRO A 53 -11.01 5.88 -9.01
C PRO A 53 -11.54 4.67 -9.76
N GLU A 54 -10.82 4.22 -10.79
CA GLU A 54 -11.21 3.01 -11.51
C GLU A 54 -10.82 1.68 -10.84
N ASN A 55 -10.16 1.69 -9.68
CA ASN A 55 -9.78 0.47 -8.97
C ASN A 55 -11.05 -0.36 -8.65
N PRO A 56 -11.04 -1.70 -8.85
CA PRO A 56 -12.22 -2.53 -8.58
C PRO A 56 -12.77 -2.45 -7.15
N THR A 57 -11.96 -2.00 -6.20
CA THR A 57 -12.33 -1.84 -4.79
C THR A 57 -12.59 -0.38 -4.39
N TYR A 58 -12.54 0.56 -5.34
CA TYR A 58 -12.87 1.96 -5.09
C TYR A 58 -14.36 2.11 -4.78
N LEU A 59 -14.68 2.88 -3.73
CA LEU A 59 -16.04 3.23 -3.35
C LEU A 59 -16.14 4.75 -3.19
N GLU A 60 -17.18 5.34 -3.78
CA GLU A 60 -17.45 6.78 -3.64
C GLU A 60 -17.89 7.13 -2.21
N ASP A 61 -18.72 6.28 -1.59
CA ASP A 61 -19.00 6.38 -0.16
C ASP A 61 -17.81 5.85 0.65
N ARG A 62 -17.09 6.79 1.26
CA ARG A 62 -15.89 6.50 2.04
C ARG A 62 -16.18 5.84 3.38
N SER A 63 -17.38 5.99 3.93
CA SER A 63 -17.72 5.47 5.27
C SER A 63 -17.67 3.93 5.35
N PRO A 64 -18.38 3.17 4.49
CA PRO A 64 -18.27 1.71 4.48
C PRO A 64 -16.87 1.25 4.08
N TRP A 65 -16.21 1.94 3.14
CA TRP A 65 -14.86 1.59 2.70
C TRP A 65 -13.84 1.67 3.84
N GLN A 66 -13.90 2.75 4.63
CA GLN A 66 -13.06 2.95 5.80
C GLN A 66 -13.25 1.83 6.83
N ILE A 67 -14.51 1.41 7.07
CA ILE A 67 -14.84 0.31 7.99
C ILE A 67 -14.22 -1.00 7.50
N GLU A 68 -14.33 -1.33 6.21
CA GLU A 68 -13.76 -2.55 5.64
C GLU A 68 -12.23 -2.57 5.74
N ILE A 69 -11.57 -1.46 5.41
CA ILE A 69 -10.11 -1.32 5.57
C ILE A 69 -9.71 -1.53 7.03
N LEU A 70 -10.37 -0.84 7.97
CA LEU A 70 -10.05 -0.95 9.39
C LEU A 70 -10.30 -2.35 9.94
N LYS A 71 -11.34 -3.04 9.48
CA LYS A 71 -11.59 -4.44 9.84
C LYS A 71 -10.42 -5.33 9.41
N PHE A 72 -10.02 -5.23 8.14
CA PHE A 72 -8.88 -5.98 7.62
C PHE A 72 -7.59 -5.68 8.41
N CYS A 73 -7.31 -4.41 8.70
CA CYS A 73 -6.11 -4.04 9.46
C CYS A 73 -6.10 -4.60 10.90
N LYS A 74 -7.27 -4.71 11.55
CA LYS A 74 -7.37 -5.23 12.93
C LYS A 74 -7.24 -6.75 13.00
N GLU A 75 -7.70 -7.44 11.96
CA GLU A 75 -7.65 -8.90 11.88
C GLU A 75 -6.28 -9.41 11.37
N THR A 76 -5.43 -8.52 10.86
CA THR A 76 -4.20 -8.87 10.16
C THR A 76 -2.96 -8.29 10.84
N THR A 77 -1.99 -9.14 11.16
CA THR A 77 -0.66 -8.72 11.58
C THR A 77 0.26 -8.64 10.37
N PHE A 78 0.87 -7.48 10.17
CA PHE A 78 1.76 -7.17 9.05
C PHE A 78 3.21 -7.38 9.50
N THR A 79 3.81 -8.51 9.15
CA THR A 79 5.09 -8.95 9.72
C THR A 79 6.31 -8.67 8.83
N GLY A 80 6.11 -8.37 7.55
CA GLY A 80 7.18 -8.22 6.57
C GLY A 80 6.71 -7.74 5.21
N LEU A 81 7.59 -7.03 4.49
CA LEU A 81 7.38 -6.65 3.10
C LEU A 81 8.69 -6.77 2.31
N ASP A 82 8.68 -7.59 1.26
CA ASP A 82 9.77 -7.70 0.30
C ASP A 82 9.35 -7.15 -1.07
N ILE A 83 10.09 -6.19 -1.61
CA ILE A 83 9.93 -5.76 -3.00
C ILE A 83 10.80 -6.66 -3.87
N LEU A 84 10.17 -7.36 -4.81
CA LEU A 84 10.81 -8.33 -5.69
C LEU A 84 11.23 -7.68 -7.01
N SER A 85 10.40 -6.82 -7.58
CA SER A 85 10.72 -6.05 -8.78
C SER A 85 9.89 -4.78 -8.90
N THR A 86 10.46 -3.79 -9.60
CA THR A 86 9.79 -2.56 -9.99
C THR A 86 10.02 -2.34 -11.49
N GLU A 87 8.94 -2.27 -12.27
CA GLU A 87 8.96 -1.99 -13.70
C GLU A 87 8.35 -0.60 -13.92
N ASN A 88 9.18 0.38 -14.31
CA ASN A 88 8.72 1.75 -14.56
C ASN A 88 8.47 1.98 -16.06
N ARG A 89 7.38 2.68 -16.36
CA ARG A 89 7.06 3.31 -17.65
C ARG A 89 6.75 4.79 -17.37
N ASP A 90 6.33 5.55 -18.37
CA ASP A 90 6.11 7.00 -18.25
C ASP A 90 5.12 7.35 -17.12
N ASP A 91 3.85 7.02 -17.31
CA ASP A 91 2.76 7.28 -16.35
C ASP A 91 2.14 5.98 -15.81
N GLU A 92 2.88 4.88 -15.90
CA GLU A 92 2.49 3.56 -15.42
C GLU A 92 3.68 2.85 -14.79
N ALA A 93 3.46 2.09 -13.73
CA ALA A 93 4.49 1.23 -13.17
C ALA A 93 3.89 -0.02 -12.55
N PHE A 94 4.70 -1.06 -12.46
CA PHE A 94 4.33 -2.31 -11.80
C PHE A 94 5.31 -2.59 -10.66
N VAL A 95 4.77 -2.98 -9.51
CA VAL A 95 5.58 -3.38 -8.35
C VAL A 95 5.17 -4.80 -7.98
N THR A 96 6.12 -5.73 -8.06
CA THR A 96 5.93 -7.10 -7.58
C THR A 96 6.51 -7.19 -6.18
N PHE A 97 5.73 -7.69 -5.23
CA PHE A 97 6.14 -7.79 -3.83
C PHE A 97 5.61 -9.06 -3.18
N PHE A 98 6.23 -9.43 -2.07
CA PHE A 98 5.73 -10.45 -1.14
C PHE A 98 5.35 -9.77 0.18
N ALA A 99 4.08 -9.88 0.57
CA ALA A 99 3.60 -9.39 1.86
C ALA A 99 3.51 -10.55 2.85
N HIS A 100 4.25 -10.43 3.95
CA HIS A 100 4.19 -11.40 5.05
C HIS A 100 3.10 -10.99 6.02
N LEU A 101 2.08 -11.84 6.15
CA LEU A 101 0.85 -11.55 6.89
C LEU A 101 0.40 -12.74 7.73
N ILE A 102 -0.06 -12.44 8.94
CA ILE A 102 -0.72 -13.42 9.82
C ILE A 102 -2.13 -12.94 10.11
N GLN A 103 -3.14 -13.75 9.79
CA GLN A 103 -4.54 -13.47 10.10
C GLN A 103 -5.13 -14.68 10.85
N ASN A 104 -5.72 -14.44 12.04
CA ASN A 104 -6.24 -15.52 12.90
C ASN A 104 -5.22 -16.66 13.17
N ASN A 105 -3.95 -16.31 13.42
CA ASN A 105 -2.83 -17.25 13.58
C ASN A 105 -2.51 -18.14 12.37
N LEU A 106 -3.08 -17.85 11.19
CA LEU A 106 -2.76 -18.51 9.94
C LEU A 106 -1.87 -17.60 9.09
N ASP A 107 -0.87 -18.20 8.45
CA ASP A 107 -0.08 -17.55 7.42
C ASP A 107 -0.97 -17.33 6.19
N VAL A 108 -1.23 -16.05 5.90
CA VAL A 108 -2.00 -15.61 4.73
C VAL A 108 -1.14 -14.75 3.80
N SER A 109 0.17 -14.90 3.91
CA SER A 109 1.15 -14.21 3.07
C SER A 109 0.89 -14.47 1.60
N PHE A 110 1.22 -13.50 0.77
CA PHE A 110 0.96 -13.58 -0.66
C PHE A 110 1.99 -12.80 -1.46
N GLN A 111 2.15 -13.23 -2.71
CA GLN A 111 2.85 -12.45 -3.72
C GLN A 111 1.83 -11.76 -4.62
N GLU A 112 2.05 -10.48 -4.91
CA GLU A 112 1.21 -9.71 -5.83
C GLU A 112 2.08 -8.91 -6.81
N LYS A 113 1.58 -8.77 -8.04
CA LYS A 113 2.02 -7.73 -8.98
C LYS A 113 0.98 -6.61 -9.01
N SER A 114 1.28 -5.51 -8.35
CA SER A 114 0.45 -4.30 -8.36
C SER A 114 0.76 -3.45 -9.59
N ARG A 115 -0.28 -2.82 -10.15
CA ARG A 115 -0.22 -1.80 -11.20
C ARG A 115 -0.55 -0.43 -10.60
N PHE A 116 0.27 0.55 -10.93
CA PHE A 116 0.12 1.94 -10.53
C PHE A 116 0.06 2.83 -11.75
N LEU A 117 -0.78 3.87 -11.68
CA LEU A 117 -0.87 4.91 -12.70
C LEU A 117 -0.49 6.25 -12.08
N LYS A 118 0.10 7.12 -12.90
CA LYS A 118 0.47 8.48 -12.51
C LYS A 118 -0.52 9.45 -13.14
N GLU A 119 -1.31 10.14 -12.32
CA GLU A 119 -2.28 11.14 -12.76
C GLU A 119 -1.95 12.48 -12.08
N ASP A 120 -1.85 13.56 -12.85
CA ASP A 120 -1.51 14.90 -12.33
C ASP A 120 -0.26 14.90 -11.41
N GLY A 121 0.75 14.11 -11.79
CA GLY A 121 1.99 13.98 -11.02
C GLY A 121 1.90 13.07 -9.79
N ARG A 122 0.76 12.40 -9.54
CA ARG A 122 0.50 11.56 -8.36
C ARG A 122 0.39 10.10 -8.75
N TRP A 123 1.17 9.24 -8.11
CA TRP A 123 0.98 7.80 -8.23
C TRP A 123 -0.29 7.34 -7.49
N LEU A 124 -1.07 6.46 -8.11
CA LEU A 124 -2.29 5.86 -7.58
C LEU A 124 -2.30 4.35 -7.82
N TYR A 125 -2.81 3.59 -6.85
CA TYR A 125 -2.95 2.13 -6.96
C TYR A 125 -4.17 1.77 -7.84
N ARG A 126 -3.91 1.21 -9.02
CA ARG A 126 -4.95 0.93 -10.02
C ARG A 126 -5.57 -0.45 -9.90
N SER A 127 -4.75 -1.47 -9.68
CA SER A 127 -5.15 -2.88 -9.60
C SER A 127 -3.99 -3.74 -9.14
N GLY A 128 -4.26 -4.98 -8.76
CA GLY A 128 -3.23 -5.97 -8.45
C GLY A 128 -3.67 -7.37 -8.90
N ILE A 129 -2.70 -8.20 -9.24
CA ILE A 129 -2.93 -9.63 -9.52
C ILE A 129 -2.13 -10.42 -8.50
N ARG A 130 -2.84 -11.23 -7.71
CA ARG A 130 -2.23 -12.20 -6.80
C ARG A 130 -1.57 -13.30 -7.62
N LEU A 131 -0.30 -13.57 -7.33
CA LEU A 131 0.52 -14.56 -8.02
C LEU A 131 0.56 -15.89 -7.25
N THR A 132 0.43 -15.85 -5.92
CA THR A 132 0.40 -17.01 -5.02
C THR A 132 -0.53 -16.75 -3.83
#